data_AF-A0A833H6Y1-F1
#
_entry.id   AF-A0A833H6Y1-F1
#
_cell.length_a   1.000
_cell.length_b   1.000
_cell.length_c   1.000
_cell.angle_alpha   90.00
_cell.angle_beta   90.00
_cell.angle_gamma   90.00
#
_symmetry.space_group_name_H-M   'P 1'
#
loop_
_entity.id
_entity.type
_entity.pdbx_description
1 polymer ?
#
loop_
_entity_poly.entity_id
_entity_poly.type
_entity_poly.pdbx_seq_one_letter_code
_entity_poly.pdbx_strand_id
1 'polypeptide(L)'
;MKKFLAAVSILLAVTATAAAEEEKDLRQIAIEQFGEVIALVSVCRAVTIDISVMSVVAIRAGIEIDEILDEAGAYSATLLPQMAASGNEADACRAAATWYGPNGTKIPNLVKPL
;
A
#
# COMPACT_ATOMS: atom_id res chain seq x y z
N MET A 1 -42.15 17.74 42.84
CA MET A 1 -41.76 16.47 42.20
C MET A 1 -41.00 16.79 40.92
N LYS A 2 -39.98 15.98 40.63
CA LYS A 2 -38.80 16.28 39.80
C LYS A 2 -39.13 16.50 38.31
N LYS A 3 -38.56 17.55 37.71
CA LYS A 3 -38.39 17.70 36.26
C LYS A 3 -37.14 16.93 35.87
N PHE A 4 -37.28 15.87 35.08
CA PHE A 4 -36.15 15.26 34.36
C PHE A 4 -36.62 15.05 32.94
N LEU A 5 -35.94 15.70 31.99
CA LEU A 5 -35.82 15.30 30.58
C LEU A 5 -34.90 16.33 29.91
N ALA A 6 -33.60 16.12 30.07
CA ALA A 6 -32.58 16.75 29.26
C ALA A 6 -31.42 15.76 29.15
N ALA A 7 -31.54 14.81 28.22
CA ALA A 7 -30.43 14.01 27.73
C ALA A 7 -30.93 13.21 26.53
N VAL A 8 -30.67 13.69 25.31
CA VAL A 8 -30.25 12.89 24.14
C VAL A 8 -29.83 13.91 23.07
N SER A 9 -28.58 14.38 23.09
CA SER A 9 -28.01 15.13 21.95
C SER A 9 -26.50 14.93 21.80
N ILE A 10 -25.94 13.83 22.31
CA ILE A 10 -24.51 13.55 22.17
C ILE A 10 -24.35 12.12 21.68
N LEU A 11 -24.49 11.88 20.38
CA LEU A 11 -24.15 10.57 19.77
C LEU A 11 -23.96 10.63 18.24
N LEU A 12 -23.56 11.78 17.68
CA LEU A 12 -23.32 11.93 16.23
C LEU A 12 -21.86 12.24 15.84
N ALA A 13 -20.93 12.24 16.79
CA ALA A 13 -19.53 12.64 16.54
C ALA A 13 -18.50 11.49 16.62
N VAL A 14 -18.92 10.25 16.90
CA VAL A 14 -17.98 9.12 17.16
C VAL A 14 -17.65 8.29 15.91
N THR A 15 -18.45 8.39 14.84
CA THR A 15 -18.24 7.58 13.62
C THR A 15 -17.34 8.23 12.57
N ALA A 16 -17.13 9.56 12.63
CA ALA A 16 -16.31 10.27 11.64
C ALA A 16 -14.80 10.10 11.89
N THR A 17 -14.39 9.91 13.14
CA THR A 17 -12.96 9.75 13.51
C THR A 17 -12.40 8.39 13.08
N ALA A 18 -13.24 7.35 13.04
CA ALA A 18 -12.82 6.00 12.62
C ALA A 18 -12.54 5.92 11.10
N ALA A 19 -13.38 6.54 10.27
CA ALA A 19 -13.19 6.53 8.83
C ALA A 19 -11.93 7.30 8.38
N ALA A 20 -11.58 8.40 9.08
CA ALA A 20 -10.38 9.19 8.78
C ALA A 20 -9.08 8.51 9.26
N GLU A 21 -9.11 7.77 10.37
CA GLU A 21 -7.97 6.95 10.79
C GLU A 21 -7.76 5.74 9.87
N GLU A 22 -8.85 5.11 9.42
CA GLU A 22 -8.83 4.00 8.45
C GLU A 22 -8.28 4.44 7.09
N GLU A 23 -8.67 5.63 6.61
CA GLU A 23 -8.16 6.21 5.36
C GLU A 23 -6.65 6.50 5.41
N LYS A 24 -6.16 7.03 6.55
CA LYS A 24 -4.73 7.27 6.75
C LYS A 24 -3.93 5.95 6.81
N ASP A 25 -4.51 4.89 7.36
CA ASP A 25 -3.88 3.58 7.45
C ASP A 25 -3.76 2.92 6.07
N LEU A 26 -4.82 2.97 5.25
CA LEU A 26 -4.82 2.43 3.89
C LEU A 26 -3.81 3.13 2.97
N ARG A 27 -3.65 4.45 3.11
CA ARG A 27 -2.64 5.23 2.38
C ARG A 27 -1.23 4.77 2.71
N GLN A 28 -0.90 4.66 3.99
CA GLN A 28 0.42 4.23 4.43
C GLN A 28 0.73 2.81 3.95
N ILE A 29 -0.25 1.89 4.08
CA ILE A 29 -0.13 0.52 3.56
C ILE A 29 0.16 0.55 2.06
N ALA A 30 -0.60 1.31 1.27
CA ALA A 30 -0.39 1.35 -0.17
C ALA A 30 0.99 1.91 -0.55
N ILE A 31 1.50 2.93 0.15
CA ILE A 31 2.86 3.47 -0.05
C ILE A 31 3.93 2.43 0.21
N GLU A 32 3.85 1.71 1.32
CA GLU A 32 4.82 0.68 1.68
C GLU A 32 4.82 -0.45 0.66
N GLN A 33 3.64 -0.92 0.28
CA GLN A 33 3.46 -2.02 -0.66
C GLN A 33 3.93 -1.66 -2.07
N PHE A 34 3.62 -0.44 -2.53
CA PHE A 34 4.09 0.06 -3.82
C PHE A 34 5.61 0.33 -3.78
N GLY A 35 6.14 0.91 -2.71
CA GLY A 35 7.57 1.16 -2.61
C GLY A 35 8.39 -0.14 -2.53
N GLU A 36 7.89 -1.16 -1.83
CA GLU A 36 8.45 -2.50 -1.86
C GLU A 36 8.46 -3.11 -3.26
N VAL A 37 7.33 -3.05 -3.99
CA VAL A 37 7.27 -3.64 -5.33
C VAL A 37 8.19 -2.92 -6.32
N ILE A 38 8.28 -1.59 -6.24
CA ILE A 38 9.23 -0.79 -7.03
C ILE A 38 10.67 -1.22 -6.74
N ALA A 39 11.02 -1.42 -5.45
CA ALA A 39 12.35 -1.86 -5.07
C ALA A 39 12.66 -3.26 -5.61
N LEU A 40 11.72 -4.20 -5.46
CA LEU A 40 11.88 -5.59 -5.91
C LEU A 40 12.04 -5.69 -7.43
N VAL A 41 11.21 -4.97 -8.20
CA VAL A 41 11.25 -4.97 -9.68
C VAL A 41 12.51 -4.25 -10.20
N SER A 42 13.04 -3.28 -9.45
CA SER A 42 14.32 -2.63 -9.80
C SER A 42 15.52 -3.59 -9.70
N VAL A 43 15.43 -4.61 -8.84
CA VAL A 43 16.46 -5.64 -8.68
C VAL A 43 16.18 -6.86 -9.56
N CYS A 44 14.94 -7.36 -9.57
CA CYS A 44 14.54 -8.53 -10.35
C CYS A 44 14.16 -8.15 -11.78
N ARG A 45 15.03 -8.46 -12.74
CA ARG A 45 14.83 -8.09 -14.16
C ARG A 45 13.87 -9.00 -14.93
N ALA A 46 13.31 -10.03 -14.29
CA ALA A 46 12.42 -10.99 -14.94
C ALA A 46 10.93 -10.61 -14.89
N VAL A 47 10.60 -9.53 -14.18
CA VAL A 47 9.23 -9.13 -13.89
C VAL A 47 9.02 -7.62 -14.04
N THR A 48 7.77 -7.20 -14.11
CA THR A 48 7.37 -5.79 -14.13
C THR A 48 6.12 -5.55 -13.28
N ILE A 49 5.83 -4.29 -12.99
CA ILE A 49 4.65 -3.86 -12.23
C ILE A 49 3.44 -3.86 -13.17
N ASP A 50 2.31 -4.41 -12.73
CA ASP A 50 1.02 -4.20 -13.40
C ASP A 50 0.39 -2.89 -12.94
N ILE A 51 0.59 -1.85 -13.76
CA ILE A 51 0.08 -0.50 -13.51
C ILE A 51 -1.45 -0.48 -13.39
N SER A 52 -2.17 -1.40 -14.04
CA SER A 52 -3.63 -1.47 -13.95
C SER A 52 -4.06 -1.86 -12.54
N VAL A 53 -3.38 -2.85 -11.93
CA VAL A 53 -3.64 -3.28 -10.55
C VAL A 53 -3.28 -2.17 -9.58
N MET A 54 -2.13 -1.52 -9.79
CA MET A 54 -1.68 -0.38 -8.99
C MET A 54 -2.70 0.77 -9.03
N SER A 55 -3.24 1.09 -10.21
CA SER A 55 -4.27 2.11 -10.40
C SER A 55 -5.57 1.78 -9.67
N VAL A 56 -6.02 0.52 -9.75
CA VAL A 56 -7.22 0.08 -9.02
C VAL A 56 -7.04 0.19 -7.51
N VAL A 57 -5.86 -0.15 -6.99
CA VAL A 57 -5.56 -0.02 -5.56
C VAL A 57 -5.51 1.45 -5.15
N ALA A 58 -4.87 2.33 -5.91
CA ALA A 58 -4.83 3.77 -5.65
C ALA A 58 -6.24 4.40 -5.61
N ILE A 59 -7.08 4.08 -6.59
CA ILE A 59 -8.49 4.54 -6.65
C ILE A 59 -9.27 4.07 -5.43
N ARG A 60 -9.08 2.81 -5.00
CA ARG A 60 -9.76 2.27 -3.81
C ARG A 60 -9.30 2.91 -2.51
N ALA A 61 -8.06 3.37 -2.46
CA ALA A 61 -7.53 4.12 -1.33
C ALA A 61 -7.95 5.60 -1.36
N GLY A 62 -8.59 6.08 -2.43
CA GLY A 62 -8.98 7.48 -2.59
C GLY A 62 -7.81 8.41 -2.89
N ILE A 63 -6.73 7.89 -3.47
CA ILE A 63 -5.46 8.63 -3.66
C ILE A 63 -5.14 8.73 -5.15
N GLU A 64 -4.65 9.90 -5.56
CA GLU A 64 -4.11 10.11 -6.91
C GLU A 64 -2.86 9.26 -7.14
N ILE A 65 -2.78 8.60 -8.29
CA ILE A 65 -1.69 7.66 -8.57
C ILE A 65 -0.31 8.35 -8.61
N ASP A 66 -0.25 9.58 -9.11
CA ASP A 66 1.00 10.33 -9.18
C ASP A 66 1.51 10.68 -7.78
N GLU A 67 0.61 11.06 -6.86
CA GLU A 67 0.95 11.40 -5.47
C GLU A 67 1.50 10.18 -4.72
N ILE A 68 0.84 9.03 -4.84
CA ILE A 68 1.31 7.83 -4.16
C ILE A 68 2.59 7.26 -4.77
N LEU A 69 2.81 7.46 -6.07
CA LEU A 69 4.03 7.01 -6.75
C LEU A 69 5.27 7.78 -6.31
N ASP A 70 5.16 9.08 -6.07
CA ASP A 70 6.26 9.89 -5.54
C ASP A 70 6.67 9.40 -4.15
N GLU A 71 5.69 9.14 -3.27
CA GLU A 71 5.95 8.67 -1.90
C GLU A 71 6.44 7.21 -1.85
N ALA A 72 5.84 6.34 -2.66
CA ALA A 72 6.30 4.96 -2.83
C ALA A 72 7.72 4.92 -3.40
N GLY A 73 8.06 5.82 -4.33
CA GLY A 73 9.41 5.98 -4.86
C GLY A 73 10.40 6.40 -3.78
N ALA A 74 10.03 7.35 -2.92
CA ALA A 74 10.85 7.75 -1.77
C ALA A 74 11.04 6.60 -0.78
N TYR A 75 9.99 5.84 -0.47
CA TYR A 75 10.07 4.65 0.37
C TYR A 75 10.97 3.57 -0.26
N SER A 76 10.82 3.31 -1.56
CA SER A 76 11.65 2.38 -2.32
C SER A 76 13.14 2.72 -2.23
N ALA A 77 13.49 4.01 -2.32
CA ALA A 77 14.87 4.46 -2.19
C ALA A 77 15.51 4.13 -0.83
N THR A 78 14.71 3.94 0.23
CA THR A 78 15.20 3.48 1.54
C THR A 78 15.45 1.97 1.60
N LEU A 79 14.76 1.18 0.76
CA LEU A 79 14.86 -0.27 0.70
C LEU A 79 15.98 -0.74 -0.24
N LEU A 80 16.20 -0.01 -1.35
CA LEU A 80 17.17 -0.39 -2.38
C LEU A 80 18.59 -0.65 -1.84
N PRO A 81 19.16 0.17 -0.92
CA PRO A 81 20.46 -0.13 -0.34
C PRO A 81 20.50 -1.45 0.42
N GLN A 82 19.41 -1.82 1.09
CA GLN A 82 19.30 -3.07 1.85
C GLN A 82 19.24 -4.28 0.91
N MET A 83 18.53 -4.16 -0.20
CA MET A 83 18.46 -5.19 -1.25
C MET A 83 19.78 -5.30 -2.03
N ALA A 84 20.46 -4.19 -2.29
CA ALA A 84 21.79 -4.20 -2.89
C ALA A 84 22.82 -4.88 -1.97
N ALA A 85 22.72 -4.67 -0.66
CA ALA A 85 23.57 -5.32 0.33
C ALA A 85 23.33 -6.83 0.45
N SER A 86 22.11 -7.31 0.21
CA SER A 86 21.83 -8.76 0.18
C SER A 86 22.32 -9.44 -1.10
N GLY A 87 22.52 -8.67 -2.19
CA GLY A 87 23.20 -9.09 -3.42
C GLY A 87 22.51 -10.18 -4.23
N ASN A 88 21.28 -10.57 -3.88
CA ASN A 88 20.63 -11.75 -4.46
C ASN A 88 19.38 -11.39 -5.28
N GLU A 89 19.57 -11.22 -6.59
CA GLU A 89 18.48 -11.04 -7.56
C GLU A 89 17.45 -12.18 -7.49
N ALA A 90 17.89 -13.43 -7.29
CA ALA A 90 16.97 -14.57 -7.21
C ALA A 90 16.05 -14.49 -6.00
N ASP A 91 16.51 -13.91 -4.89
CA ASP A 91 15.66 -13.69 -3.71
C ASP A 91 14.68 -12.54 -3.95
N ALA A 92 15.10 -11.47 -4.64
CA ALA A 92 14.19 -10.39 -5.05
C ALA A 92 13.09 -10.91 -5.99
N CYS A 93 13.44 -11.73 -6.98
CA CYS A 93 12.48 -12.36 -7.88
C CYS A 93 11.51 -13.30 -7.14
N ARG A 94 12.03 -14.08 -6.20
CA ARG A 94 11.20 -14.97 -5.39
C ARG A 94 10.24 -14.18 -4.50
N ALA A 95 10.71 -13.12 -3.86
CA ALA A 95 9.88 -12.23 -3.05
C ALA A 95 8.80 -11.56 -3.91
N ALA A 96 9.17 -11.02 -5.08
CA ALA A 96 8.22 -10.41 -6.02
C ALA A 96 7.12 -11.40 -6.43
N ALA A 97 7.48 -12.63 -6.80
CA ALA A 97 6.51 -13.67 -7.16
C ALA A 97 5.63 -14.10 -5.96
N THR A 98 6.23 -14.24 -4.77
CA THR A 98 5.56 -14.74 -3.57
C THR A 98 4.58 -13.73 -2.98
N TRP A 99 4.93 -12.45 -3.01
CA TRP A 99 4.14 -11.40 -2.39
C TRP A 99 3.18 -10.72 -3.36
N TYR A 100 3.61 -10.56 -4.62
CA TYR A 100 2.92 -9.71 -5.59
C TYR A 100 2.58 -10.41 -6.92
N GLY A 101 2.99 -11.67 -7.10
CA GLY A 101 2.62 -12.46 -8.27
C GLY A 101 1.13 -12.85 -8.31
N PRO A 102 0.70 -13.71 -9.24
CA PRO A 102 -0.71 -14.05 -9.40
C PRO A 102 -1.38 -14.63 -8.15
N ASN A 103 -0.60 -15.36 -7.33
CA ASN A 103 -1.02 -15.91 -6.05
C ASN A 103 -0.35 -15.20 -4.86
N GLY A 104 0.00 -13.93 -5.04
CA GLY A 104 0.76 -13.14 -4.08
C GLY A 104 0.03 -12.99 -2.73
N THR A 105 0.77 -13.05 -1.63
CA THR A 105 0.21 -12.90 -0.28
C THR A 105 -0.13 -11.47 0.12
N LYS A 106 0.35 -10.48 -0.64
CA LYS A 106 0.13 -9.05 -0.38
C LYS A 106 -0.89 -8.49 -1.36
N ILE A 107 -0.45 -7.92 -2.50
CA ILE A 107 -1.33 -7.44 -3.57
C ILE A 107 -1.21 -8.40 -4.77
N PRO A 108 -2.18 -9.31 -4.97
CA PRO A 108 -2.12 -10.29 -6.05
C PRO A 108 -2.09 -9.62 -7.42
N ASN A 109 -1.30 -10.18 -8.34
CA ASN A 109 -1.12 -9.71 -9.72
C ASN A 109 -0.49 -8.31 -9.84
N LEU A 110 0.02 -7.71 -8.77
CA LEU A 110 0.73 -6.43 -8.85
C LEU A 110 2.06 -6.56 -9.60
N VAL A 111 2.64 -7.76 -9.63
CA VAL A 111 3.80 -8.10 -10.45
C VAL A 111 3.41 -9.15 -11.50
N LYS A 112 3.92 -8.99 -12.71
CA LYS A 112 3.78 -9.94 -13.81
C LYS A 112 5.13 -10.23 -14.48
N PRO A 113 5.29 -11.38 -15.16
CA PRO A 113 6.43 -11.60 -16.04
C PRO A 113 6.53 -10.50 -17.10
N LEU A 114 7.76 -10.18 -17.52
CA LEU A 114 7.99 -9.32 -18.70
C LEU A 114 7.44 -9.93 -19.99
#